data_AF-A0A9X3JNN7-F1
#
_entry.id   AF-A0A9X3JNN7-F1
#
_cell.length_a   1.000
_cell.length_b   1.000
_cell.length_c   1.000
_cell.angle_alpha   90.00
_cell.angle_beta   90.00
_cell.angle_gamma   90.00
#
_symmetry.space_group_name_H-M   'P 1'
#
loop_
_entity.id
_entity.type
_entity.pdbx_description
1 polymer ?
#
loop_
_entity_poly.entity_id
_entity_poly.type
_entity_poly.pdbx_seq_one_letter_code
_entity_poly.pdbx_strand_id
1 'polypeptide(L)'
;MAEQRRRTAGSRPVARRRAPVRRRRDHTRWLVPLLAVTVGAVVLAPQLTPVLVDLTATDSRVVQVPAAPAPAPVLAEAQGVGTLADVAATRADVATDGGLVVPQPPRPGRISIMPNASIGRAPVYELRPDGCGGAGTTPRRIVPGVVPGPGSATLDWMSDNRPEVVGYRVQAVSQRLVGGEQPPPVVRAVAQVEGCQPMTVTVDGLTPGEPYVFWFEEQVTSASTGVTRLVQVGTTGAVVIG
;
A
#
# COMPACT_ATOMS: atom_id res chain seq x y z
N MET A 1 1.40 -75.04 -54.62
CA MET A 1 1.01 -73.78 -55.30
C MET A 1 0.09 -72.99 -54.37
N ALA A 2 0.62 -71.98 -53.69
CA ALA A 2 -0.15 -70.97 -52.95
C ALA A 2 0.81 -69.82 -52.61
N GLU A 3 0.84 -68.78 -53.45
CA GLU A 3 1.66 -67.57 -53.21
C GLU A 3 0.73 -66.41 -52.85
N GLN A 4 1.01 -65.84 -51.69
CA GLN A 4 0.18 -64.92 -50.95
C GLN A 4 0.44 -63.47 -51.40
N ARG A 5 -0.64 -62.75 -51.73
CA ARG A 5 -0.64 -61.29 -51.96
C ARG A 5 -0.03 -60.53 -50.78
N ARG A 6 0.99 -59.68 -51.04
CA ARG A 6 1.30 -58.51 -50.19
C ARG A 6 1.15 -57.22 -50.98
N ARG A 7 0.25 -56.38 -50.49
CA ARG A 7 0.01 -54.99 -50.89
C ARG A 7 1.13 -54.11 -50.32
N THR A 8 1.81 -53.35 -51.17
CA THR A 8 2.63 -52.21 -50.74
C THR A 8 1.79 -50.93 -50.85
N ALA A 9 1.58 -50.29 -49.70
CA ALA A 9 0.88 -49.02 -49.57
C ALA A 9 1.80 -47.85 -49.96
N GLY A 10 1.21 -46.86 -50.62
CA GLY A 10 1.90 -45.69 -51.17
C GLY A 10 2.56 -44.79 -50.14
N SER A 11 3.74 -44.32 -50.48
CA SER A 11 4.49 -43.28 -49.78
C SER A 11 3.88 -41.90 -50.07
N ARG A 12 3.36 -41.24 -49.04
CA ARG A 12 3.03 -39.80 -49.08
C ARG A 12 4.31 -38.98 -48.88
N PRO A 13 4.56 -37.93 -49.68
CA PRO A 13 5.68 -37.02 -49.45
C PRO A 13 5.42 -36.15 -48.22
N VAL A 14 6.35 -36.17 -47.27
CA VAL A 14 6.37 -35.31 -46.09
C VAL A 14 6.80 -33.90 -46.50
N ALA A 15 5.90 -32.93 -46.36
CA ALA A 15 6.19 -31.52 -46.56
C ALA A 15 7.19 -31.03 -45.48
N ARG A 16 8.43 -30.73 -45.91
CA ARG A 16 9.44 -30.05 -45.09
C ARG A 16 8.96 -28.62 -44.79
N ARG A 17 8.45 -28.39 -43.58
CA ARG A 17 8.26 -27.04 -43.03
C ARG A 17 9.63 -26.39 -42.83
N ARG A 18 9.91 -25.32 -43.58
CA ARG A 18 11.07 -24.46 -43.39
C ARG A 18 10.95 -23.74 -42.05
N ALA A 19 11.95 -23.87 -41.20
CA ALA A 19 12.06 -23.11 -39.97
C ALA A 19 12.32 -21.62 -40.28
N PRO A 20 11.73 -20.66 -39.55
CA PRO A 20 12.05 -19.25 -39.69
C PRO A 20 13.43 -18.97 -39.07
N VAL A 21 14.36 -18.52 -39.91
CA VAL A 21 15.68 -18.01 -39.51
C VAL A 21 15.47 -16.72 -38.72
N ARG A 22 15.61 -16.78 -37.39
CA ARG A 22 15.67 -15.59 -36.53
C ARG A 22 16.94 -14.80 -36.84
N ARG A 23 16.81 -13.70 -37.57
CA ARG A 23 17.85 -12.68 -37.70
C ARG A 23 18.10 -12.03 -36.34
N ARG A 24 19.23 -12.35 -35.71
CA ARG A 24 19.82 -11.53 -34.64
C ARG A 24 20.14 -10.16 -35.24
N ARG A 25 19.48 -9.11 -34.76
CA ARG A 25 19.91 -7.73 -34.97
C ARG A 25 20.83 -7.36 -33.82
N ASP A 26 22.12 -7.43 -34.09
CA ASP A 26 23.15 -6.81 -33.26
C ASP A 26 23.01 -5.29 -33.38
N HIS A 27 22.56 -4.65 -32.31
CA HIS A 27 22.64 -3.20 -32.15
C HIS A 27 23.82 -2.87 -31.24
N THR A 28 25.02 -3.00 -31.80
CA THR A 28 26.22 -2.34 -31.30
C THR A 28 26.75 -1.47 -32.43
N ARG A 29 27.30 -0.31 -32.04
CA ARG A 29 27.92 0.73 -32.87
C ARG A 29 26.94 1.80 -33.34
N TRP A 30 26.80 2.83 -32.51
CA TRP A 30 27.00 4.19 -33.02
C TRP A 30 27.78 4.96 -31.96
N LEU A 31 28.99 5.36 -32.35
CA LEU A 31 30.00 6.02 -31.56
C LEU A 31 30.20 7.42 -32.18
N VAL A 32 30.25 8.43 -31.29
CA VAL A 32 30.85 9.78 -31.39
C VAL A 32 30.12 10.80 -32.32
N PRO A 33 30.16 12.15 -32.08
CA PRO A 33 31.16 12.86 -31.27
C PRO A 33 30.78 14.10 -30.43
N LEU A 34 31.73 14.42 -29.53
CA LEU A 34 32.26 15.74 -29.10
C LEU A 34 31.32 16.94 -28.95
N LEU A 35 31.36 17.52 -27.74
CA LEU A 35 31.47 18.97 -27.55
C LEU A 35 32.23 19.28 -26.25
N ALA A 36 33.44 19.80 -26.42
CA ALA A 36 34.16 20.58 -25.42
C ALA A 36 33.81 22.06 -25.60
N VAL A 37 33.79 22.87 -24.52
CA VAL A 37 34.16 24.30 -24.51
C VAL A 37 34.04 24.90 -23.08
N THR A 38 35.19 25.43 -22.61
CA THR A 38 35.48 26.60 -21.72
C THR A 38 34.87 26.70 -20.32
N VAL A 39 35.64 26.76 -19.21
CA VAL A 39 36.50 27.87 -18.70
C VAL A 39 35.73 29.15 -18.34
N GLY A 40 35.76 29.54 -17.04
CA GLY A 40 35.88 30.95 -16.65
C GLY A 40 34.99 31.48 -15.50
N ALA A 41 35.66 31.87 -14.39
CA ALA A 41 35.37 32.96 -13.42
C ALA A 41 34.04 32.94 -12.61
N VAL A 42 34.08 32.74 -11.28
CA VAL A 42 34.33 33.75 -10.21
C VAL A 42 33.51 35.03 -10.39
N VAL A 43 32.60 35.33 -9.45
CA VAL A 43 32.40 36.66 -8.83
C VAL A 43 31.27 36.64 -7.77
N LEU A 44 31.65 37.14 -6.58
CA LEU A 44 30.91 37.84 -5.51
C LEU A 44 29.62 37.25 -4.89
N ALA A 45 29.78 36.89 -3.62
CA ALA A 45 28.74 37.00 -2.59
C ALA A 45 28.21 38.43 -2.47
N PRO A 46 26.92 38.58 -2.11
CA PRO A 46 26.52 39.58 -1.14
C PRO A 46 25.88 38.91 0.08
N GLN A 47 26.38 39.38 1.22
CA GLN A 47 25.84 39.29 2.57
C GLN A 47 24.29 39.45 2.54
N LEU A 48 23.54 38.48 3.04
CA LEU A 48 22.17 38.71 3.48
C LEU A 48 22.12 38.64 5.00
N THR A 49 21.79 39.82 5.54
CA THR A 49 21.49 40.17 6.92
C THR A 49 20.65 39.13 7.66
N PRO A 50 20.92 38.88 8.97
CA PRO A 50 19.96 38.19 9.81
C PRO A 50 18.72 39.09 9.95
N VAL A 51 17.58 38.64 9.44
CA VAL A 51 16.29 39.18 9.84
C VAL A 51 16.08 38.74 11.28
N LEU A 52 16.22 39.68 12.21
CA LEU A 52 15.59 39.60 13.53
C LEU A 52 14.08 39.49 13.30
N VAL A 53 13.56 38.27 13.36
CA VAL A 53 12.13 38.08 13.56
C VAL A 53 11.86 38.41 15.02
N ASP A 54 11.36 39.63 15.22
CA ASP A 54 10.74 40.05 16.46
C ASP A 54 9.48 39.18 16.64
N LEU A 55 9.63 38.08 17.37
CA LEU A 55 8.52 37.28 17.87
C LEU A 55 7.78 38.16 18.89
N THR A 56 6.91 39.02 18.38
CA THR A 56 5.77 39.51 19.14
C THR A 56 4.96 38.27 19.53
N ALA A 57 5.26 37.76 20.72
CA ALA A 57 4.41 36.84 21.43
C ALA A 57 3.04 37.50 21.48
N THR A 58 2.17 37.08 20.57
CA THR A 58 0.76 37.43 20.63
C THR A 58 0.24 36.61 21.79
N ASP A 59 0.31 37.25 22.96
CA ASP A 59 -0.33 36.86 24.21
C ASP A 59 -1.82 36.69 23.88
N SER A 60 -2.16 35.48 23.44
CA SER A 60 -3.52 35.01 23.41
C SER A 60 -3.83 34.68 24.86
N ARG A 61 -4.07 35.76 25.61
CA ARG A 61 -4.84 35.75 26.85
C ARG A 61 -6.14 35.05 26.50
N VAL A 62 -6.17 33.75 26.78
CA VAL A 62 -7.40 33.00 26.93
C VAL A 62 -8.13 33.73 28.04
N VAL A 63 -9.11 34.55 27.66
CA VAL A 63 -10.17 34.96 28.59
C VAL A 63 -10.83 33.66 29.00
N GLN A 64 -10.39 33.11 30.13
CA GLN A 64 -11.15 32.12 30.87
C GLN A 64 -12.48 32.79 31.22
N VAL A 65 -13.49 32.53 30.39
CA VAL A 65 -14.86 32.60 30.85
C VAL A 65 -14.93 31.61 32.02
N PRO A 66 -15.33 32.04 33.23
CA PRO A 66 -15.54 31.09 34.30
C PRO A 66 -16.65 30.14 33.86
N ALA A 67 -16.26 28.91 33.54
CA ALA A 67 -17.21 27.83 33.40
C ALA A 67 -17.91 27.70 34.76
N ALA A 68 -19.21 27.98 34.76
CA ALA A 68 -20.06 27.60 35.88
C ALA A 68 -19.79 26.12 36.19
N PRO A 69 -19.67 25.72 37.47
CA PRO A 69 -19.45 24.33 37.81
C PRO A 69 -20.66 23.52 37.31
N ALA A 70 -20.45 22.76 36.24
CA ALA A 70 -21.38 21.70 35.88
C ALA A 70 -21.39 20.72 37.06
N PRO A 71 -22.57 20.35 37.61
CA PRO A 71 -22.63 19.33 38.63
C PRO A 71 -21.98 18.06 38.07
N ALA A 72 -20.98 17.54 38.78
CA ALA A 72 -20.41 16.25 38.47
C ALA A 72 -21.55 15.22 38.37
N PRO A 73 -21.53 14.30 37.39
CA PRO A 73 -22.41 13.16 37.46
C PRO A 73 -22.04 12.41 38.74
N VAL A 74 -22.94 12.45 39.72
CA VAL A 74 -22.89 11.58 40.88
C VAL A 74 -23.02 10.18 40.31
N LEU A 75 -21.90 9.48 40.20
CA LEU A 75 -21.91 8.05 39.96
C LEU A 75 -22.64 7.48 41.18
N ALA A 76 -23.90 7.12 40.99
CA ALA A 76 -24.66 6.38 41.98
C ALA A 76 -23.79 5.19 42.38
N GLU A 77 -23.55 5.09 43.69
CA GLU A 77 -22.78 4.02 44.30
C GLU A 77 -23.14 2.69 43.64
N ALA A 78 -22.15 2.10 42.98
CA ALA A 78 -22.23 0.74 42.51
C ALA A 78 -22.45 -0.14 43.73
N GLN A 79 -23.71 -0.46 44.01
CA GLN A 79 -24.08 -1.40 45.04
C GLN A 79 -23.46 -2.76 44.67
N GLY A 80 -22.50 -3.17 45.49
CA GLY A 80 -22.03 -4.55 45.59
C GLY A 80 -21.10 -5.00 44.47
N VAL A 81 -19.82 -4.62 44.54
CA VAL A 81 -18.77 -5.52 44.04
C VAL A 81 -18.69 -6.68 45.04
N GLY A 82 -19.56 -7.67 44.86
CA GLY A 82 -19.46 -8.94 45.56
C GLY A 82 -18.07 -9.51 45.30
N THR A 83 -17.35 -9.79 46.37
CA THR A 83 -16.07 -10.50 46.29
C THR A 83 -16.32 -11.88 45.64
N LEU A 84 -15.28 -12.51 45.12
CA LEU A 84 -15.37 -13.91 44.65
C LEU A 84 -15.91 -14.85 45.75
N ALA A 85 -15.74 -14.48 47.03
CA ALA A 85 -16.33 -15.18 48.16
C ALA A 85 -17.85 -15.00 48.25
N ASP A 86 -18.38 -13.83 47.92
CA ASP A 86 -19.83 -13.57 47.89
C ASP A 86 -20.53 -14.31 46.74
N VAL A 87 -19.85 -14.45 45.60
CA VAL A 87 -20.31 -15.27 44.46
C VAL A 87 -20.24 -16.77 44.80
N ALA A 88 -19.27 -17.19 45.61
CA ALA A 88 -19.17 -18.56 46.08
C ALA A 88 -20.24 -18.89 47.15
N ALA A 89 -20.53 -17.95 48.05
CA ALA A 89 -21.58 -18.08 49.06
C ALA A 89 -22.98 -18.14 48.42
N THR A 90 -23.29 -17.28 47.45
CA THR A 90 -24.56 -17.37 46.71
C THR A 90 -24.71 -18.67 45.93
N ARG A 91 -23.62 -19.29 45.47
CA ARG A 91 -23.66 -20.64 44.86
C ARG A 91 -23.93 -21.75 45.87
N ALA A 92 -23.50 -21.58 47.12
CA ALA A 92 -23.75 -22.56 48.19
C ALA A 92 -25.21 -22.48 48.69
N ASP A 93 -25.79 -21.28 48.76
CA ASP A 93 -27.18 -21.07 49.16
C ASP A 93 -28.17 -21.59 48.09
N VAL A 94 -27.86 -21.44 46.79
CA VAL A 94 -28.69 -22.02 45.70
C VAL A 94 -28.63 -23.55 45.66
N ALA A 95 -27.65 -24.18 46.32
CA ALA A 95 -27.56 -25.64 46.39
C ALA A 95 -28.40 -26.25 47.52
N THR A 96 -28.88 -25.45 48.48
CA THR A 96 -29.59 -25.93 49.68
C THR A 96 -31.10 -25.78 49.62
N ASP A 97 -31.62 -24.90 48.76
CA ASP A 97 -33.06 -24.79 48.49
C ASP A 97 -33.46 -25.54 47.23
N GLY A 98 -34.09 -26.71 47.42
CA GLY A 98 -35.02 -27.31 46.46
C GLY A 98 -34.49 -27.49 45.03
N GLY A 99 -33.67 -28.53 44.84
CA GLY A 99 -33.09 -28.90 43.55
C GLY A 99 -34.10 -28.90 42.40
N LEU A 100 -33.99 -27.89 41.53
CA LEU A 100 -34.62 -27.89 40.23
C LEU A 100 -33.94 -28.97 39.37
N VAL A 101 -34.49 -30.18 39.37
CA VAL A 101 -34.04 -31.27 38.47
C VAL A 101 -34.50 -30.92 37.06
N VAL A 102 -33.69 -30.14 36.36
CA VAL A 102 -33.86 -29.92 34.92
C VAL A 102 -33.55 -31.26 34.24
N PRO A 103 -34.51 -31.89 33.52
CA PRO A 103 -34.23 -33.09 32.74
C PRO A 103 -33.19 -32.72 31.68
N GLN A 104 -31.94 -33.09 31.91
CA GLN A 104 -30.90 -32.86 30.93
C GLN A 104 -31.09 -33.93 29.84
N PRO A 105 -31.41 -33.57 28.59
CA PRO A 105 -31.49 -34.55 27.52
C PRO A 105 -30.17 -35.33 27.47
N PRO A 106 -30.21 -36.65 27.20
CA PRO A 106 -29.02 -37.49 27.20
C PRO A 106 -27.95 -36.83 26.33
N ARG A 107 -26.83 -36.41 26.93
CA ARG A 107 -25.71 -35.93 26.12
C ARG A 107 -25.31 -37.08 25.19
N PRO A 108 -25.22 -36.85 23.87
CA PRO A 108 -24.73 -37.87 22.96
C PRO A 108 -23.40 -38.42 23.51
N GLY A 109 -23.39 -39.72 23.78
CA GLY A 109 -22.22 -40.39 24.33
C GLY A 109 -21.09 -40.36 23.32
N ARG A 110 -20.23 -39.35 23.42
CA ARG A 110 -19.05 -39.09 22.59
C ARG A 110 -19.41 -38.72 21.15
N ILE A 111 -18.88 -37.58 20.70
CA ILE A 111 -18.85 -37.23 19.27
C ILE A 111 -17.82 -38.15 18.62
N SER A 112 -18.28 -39.19 17.93
CA SER A 112 -17.43 -40.07 17.14
C SER A 112 -17.05 -39.34 15.84
N ILE A 113 -15.92 -38.64 15.85
CA ILE A 113 -15.32 -38.12 14.63
C ILE A 113 -14.89 -39.34 13.80
N MET A 114 -15.47 -39.53 12.61
CA MET A 114 -15.05 -40.60 11.70
C MET A 114 -13.52 -40.51 11.49
N PRO A 115 -12.78 -41.63 11.54
CA PRO A 115 -11.32 -41.62 11.48
C PRO A 115 -10.75 -41.03 10.18
N ASN A 116 -11.61 -40.80 9.17
CA ASN A 116 -11.24 -40.32 7.84
C ASN A 116 -11.87 -38.96 7.51
N ALA A 117 -12.41 -38.23 8.49
CA ALA A 117 -12.89 -36.86 8.25
C ALA A 117 -11.67 -35.97 7.95
N SER A 118 -11.68 -35.28 6.81
CA SER A 118 -10.66 -34.29 6.48
C SER A 118 -10.71 -33.14 7.49
N ILE A 119 -9.78 -33.13 8.44
CA ILE A 119 -9.61 -32.01 9.36
C ILE A 119 -8.96 -30.88 8.57
N GLY A 120 -9.68 -29.77 8.39
CA GLY A 120 -9.11 -28.55 7.83
C GLY A 120 -8.01 -28.04 8.75
N ARG A 121 -6.75 -28.22 8.38
CA ARG A 121 -5.64 -27.57 9.08
C ARG A 121 -5.67 -26.09 8.73
N ALA A 122 -5.71 -25.23 9.74
CA ALA A 122 -5.57 -23.81 9.51
C ALA A 122 -4.26 -23.55 8.72
N PRO A 123 -4.30 -22.78 7.63
CA PRO A 123 -3.09 -22.41 6.92
C PRO A 123 -2.14 -21.68 7.87
N VAL A 124 -0.88 -22.09 7.87
CA VAL A 124 0.17 -21.36 8.57
C VAL A 124 0.63 -20.26 7.62
N TYR A 125 0.45 -19.00 8.03
CA TYR A 125 0.92 -17.85 7.27
C TYR A 125 2.26 -17.41 7.84
N GLU A 126 3.33 -17.59 7.06
CA GLU A 126 4.61 -16.96 7.34
C GLU A 126 4.59 -15.54 6.79
N LEU A 127 4.96 -14.58 7.64
CA LEU A 127 5.10 -13.21 7.22
C LEU A 127 6.29 -13.12 6.27
N ARG A 128 6.09 -12.49 5.11
CA ARG A 128 7.17 -12.26 4.17
C ARG A 128 8.23 -11.37 4.84
N PRO A 129 9.53 -11.71 4.74
CA PRO A 129 10.59 -10.84 5.25
C PRO A 129 10.57 -9.50 4.49
N ASP A 130 10.64 -8.41 5.24
CA ASP A 130 10.66 -7.06 4.67
C ASP A 130 12.04 -6.76 4.09
N GLY A 131 12.09 -6.56 2.77
CA GLY A 131 13.33 -6.25 2.06
C GLY A 131 13.95 -4.91 2.43
N CYS A 132 13.20 -4.02 3.11
CA CYS A 132 13.62 -2.67 3.51
C CYS A 132 13.70 -2.46 5.02
N GLY A 133 13.64 -3.53 5.81
CA GLY A 133 13.51 -3.46 7.27
C GLY A 133 12.08 -3.11 7.72
N GLY A 134 11.73 -3.52 8.93
CA GLY A 134 10.36 -3.46 9.46
C GLY A 134 9.84 -4.84 9.86
N ALA A 135 8.82 -4.87 10.72
CA ALA A 135 8.14 -6.09 11.14
C ALA A 135 6.88 -6.31 10.28
N GLY A 136 7.04 -6.73 9.02
CA GLY A 136 5.94 -7.05 8.11
C GLY A 136 5.27 -5.85 7.45
N THR A 137 5.99 -4.75 7.30
CA THR A 137 5.55 -3.46 6.80
C THR A 137 6.19 -3.11 5.45
N THR A 138 6.33 -4.08 4.55
CA THR A 138 6.44 -3.80 3.10
C THR A 138 5.33 -2.81 2.76
N PRO A 139 5.63 -1.57 2.33
CA PRO A 139 4.79 -0.43 2.64
C PRO A 139 3.39 -0.58 2.03
N ARG A 140 2.42 -1.00 2.86
CA ARG A 140 1.00 -0.84 2.53
C ARG A 140 0.61 0.63 2.46
N ARG A 141 1.45 1.51 3.01
CA ARG A 141 1.22 2.95 3.03
C ARG A 141 2.51 3.74 2.78
N ILE A 142 2.59 4.40 1.63
CA ILE A 142 3.61 5.40 1.28
C ILE A 142 3.04 6.78 1.62
N VAL A 143 3.80 7.57 2.37
CA VAL A 143 3.54 8.99 2.59
C VAL A 143 4.66 9.76 1.90
N PRO A 144 4.46 10.17 0.63
CA PRO A 144 5.52 10.85 -0.10
C PRO A 144 5.74 12.26 0.45
N GLY A 145 6.99 12.71 0.45
CA GLY A 145 7.29 14.13 0.55
C GLY A 145 6.81 14.85 -0.72
N VAL A 146 6.37 16.10 -0.57
CA VAL A 146 5.93 16.93 -1.70
C VAL A 146 6.51 18.33 -1.56
N VAL A 147 7.21 18.77 -2.59
CA VAL A 147 7.76 20.12 -2.72
C VAL A 147 7.08 20.79 -3.91
N PRO A 148 6.17 21.76 -3.70
CA PRO A 148 5.54 22.49 -4.79
C PRO A 148 6.55 23.41 -5.48
N GLY A 149 6.41 23.57 -6.79
CA GLY A 149 7.16 24.50 -7.62
C GLY A 149 6.27 25.18 -8.67
N PRO A 150 6.82 26.06 -9.52
CA PRO A 150 6.04 26.80 -10.52
C PRO A 150 5.36 25.85 -11.50
N GLY A 151 4.03 25.72 -11.39
CA GLY A 151 3.23 24.80 -12.22
C GLY A 151 3.62 23.32 -12.14
N SER A 152 4.31 22.92 -11.07
CA SER A 152 4.79 21.55 -10.87
C SER A 152 4.86 21.18 -9.39
N ALA A 153 5.03 19.90 -9.10
CA ALA A 153 5.37 19.41 -7.78
C ALA A 153 6.41 18.29 -7.88
N THR A 154 7.44 18.34 -7.04
CA THR A 154 8.41 17.26 -6.90
C THR A 154 8.04 16.41 -5.71
N LEU A 155 7.94 15.09 -5.91
CA LEU A 155 7.59 14.12 -4.89
C LEU A 155 8.76 13.18 -4.64
N ASP A 156 8.96 12.82 -3.38
CA ASP A 156 10.01 11.89 -2.95
C ASP A 156 9.46 10.80 -2.01
N TRP A 157 9.96 9.58 -2.18
CA TRP A 157 9.58 8.41 -1.38
C TRP A 157 10.66 7.33 -1.46
N MET A 158 10.53 6.27 -0.66
CA MET A 158 11.41 5.10 -0.75
C MET A 158 10.82 4.04 -1.67
N SER A 159 11.63 3.46 -2.55
CA SER A 159 11.21 2.32 -3.37
C SER A 159 10.94 1.08 -2.50
N ASP A 160 9.91 0.33 -2.89
CA ASP A 160 9.69 -1.03 -2.42
C ASP A 160 10.77 -1.97 -2.98
N ASN A 161 11.03 -3.09 -2.30
CA ASN A 161 11.99 -4.13 -2.72
C ASN A 161 11.29 -5.45 -3.12
N ARG A 162 9.97 -5.43 -3.28
CA ARG A 162 9.19 -6.55 -3.77
C ARG A 162 9.42 -6.72 -5.28
N PRO A 163 9.79 -7.92 -5.75
CA PRO A 163 9.98 -8.23 -7.15
C PRO A 163 8.67 -8.22 -7.95
N GLU A 164 7.52 -8.32 -7.28
CA GLU A 164 6.22 -8.18 -7.93
C GLU A 164 5.84 -6.73 -8.26
N VAL A 165 6.45 -5.73 -7.60
CA VAL A 165 6.27 -4.33 -7.97
C VAL A 165 7.14 -4.09 -9.21
N VAL A 166 6.63 -3.36 -10.20
CA VAL A 166 7.36 -3.02 -11.43
C VAL A 166 7.50 -1.51 -11.64
N GLY A 167 6.76 -0.73 -10.87
CA GLY A 167 6.73 0.72 -10.99
C GLY A 167 5.62 1.34 -10.16
N TYR A 168 5.48 2.64 -10.32
CA TYR A 168 4.52 3.47 -9.61
C TYR A 168 3.70 4.28 -10.60
N ARG A 169 2.49 4.64 -10.20
CA ARG A 169 1.65 5.63 -10.84
C ARG A 169 1.31 6.70 -9.82
N VAL A 170 1.69 7.93 -10.14
CA VAL A 170 1.37 9.12 -9.37
C VAL A 170 0.29 9.89 -10.11
N GLN A 171 -0.78 10.26 -9.42
CA GLN A 171 -1.86 11.05 -10.00
C GLN A 171 -2.03 12.33 -9.19
N ALA A 172 -1.97 13.49 -9.84
CA ALA A 172 -2.32 14.77 -9.24
C ALA A 172 -3.78 15.06 -9.53
N VAL A 173 -4.61 15.03 -8.48
CA VAL A 173 -6.04 15.30 -8.54
C VAL A 173 -6.28 16.73 -8.08
N SER A 174 -6.75 17.60 -8.99
CA SER A 174 -7.13 18.97 -8.62
C SER A 174 -8.28 18.93 -7.62
N GLN A 175 -8.17 19.73 -6.55
CA GLN A 175 -9.23 19.90 -5.57
C GLN A 175 -10.12 21.10 -5.89
N ARG A 176 -9.90 21.74 -7.05
CA ARG A 176 -10.78 22.78 -7.55
C ARG A 176 -12.09 22.17 -8.02
N LEU A 177 -13.18 22.55 -7.35
CA LEU A 177 -14.52 22.19 -7.80
C LEU A 177 -14.89 23.00 -9.05
N VAL A 178 -15.11 22.30 -10.14
CA VAL A 178 -15.71 22.88 -11.36
C VAL A 178 -17.14 22.38 -11.53
N GLY A 179 -17.98 23.15 -12.24
CA GLY A 179 -19.30 22.68 -12.63
C GLY A 179 -19.20 21.66 -13.77
N GLY A 180 -19.97 20.57 -13.69
CA GLY A 180 -19.97 19.51 -14.70
C GLY A 180 -18.91 18.43 -14.45
N GLU A 181 -18.31 17.90 -15.52
CA GLU A 181 -17.27 16.88 -15.45
C GLU A 181 -15.99 17.46 -14.84
N GLN A 182 -15.42 16.76 -13.85
CA GLN A 182 -14.14 17.18 -13.26
C GLN A 182 -13.00 16.92 -14.25
N PRO A 183 -11.98 17.79 -14.31
CA PRO A 183 -10.82 17.56 -15.17
C PRO A 183 -10.15 16.23 -14.83
N PRO A 184 -9.63 15.50 -15.82
CA PRO A 184 -8.88 14.28 -15.55
C PRO A 184 -7.62 14.60 -14.75
N PRO A 185 -7.20 13.72 -13.83
CA PRO A 185 -5.99 13.94 -13.06
C PRO A 185 -4.76 13.87 -13.96
N VAL A 186 -3.72 14.63 -13.59
CA VAL A 186 -2.41 14.54 -14.26
C VAL A 186 -1.71 13.28 -13.78
N VAL A 187 -1.29 12.41 -14.70
CA VAL A 187 -0.70 11.11 -14.36
C VAL A 187 0.77 11.05 -14.75
N ARG A 188 1.61 10.56 -13.83
CA ARG A 188 3.01 10.21 -14.08
C ARG A 188 3.27 8.75 -13.72
N ALA A 189 3.83 8.00 -14.65
CA ALA A 189 4.33 6.65 -14.42
C ALA A 189 5.82 6.70 -14.14
N VAL A 190 6.28 5.94 -13.15
CA VAL A 190 7.69 5.91 -12.71
C VAL A 190 8.13 4.46 -12.64
N ALA A 191 9.21 4.10 -13.34
CA ALA A 191 9.78 2.78 -13.22
C ALA A 191 10.37 2.61 -11.81
N GLN A 192 10.20 1.43 -11.22
CA GLN A 192 10.81 1.13 -9.93
C GLN A 192 12.31 0.93 -10.10
N VAL A 193 13.05 1.34 -9.07
CA VAL A 193 14.46 1.00 -8.89
C VAL A 193 14.58 -0.18 -7.93
N GLU A 194 15.53 -1.08 -8.19
CA GLU A 194 15.74 -2.25 -7.32
C GLU A 194 16.28 -1.84 -5.94
N GLY A 195 15.87 -2.57 -4.90
CA GLY A 195 16.25 -2.29 -3.53
C GLY A 195 15.39 -1.22 -2.86
N CYS A 196 15.90 -0.69 -1.74
CA CYS A 196 15.22 0.28 -0.88
C CYS A 196 15.90 1.64 -1.03
N GLN A 197 15.70 2.27 -2.18
CA GLN A 197 16.39 3.49 -2.59
C GLN A 197 15.42 4.69 -2.56
N PRO A 198 15.92 5.90 -2.28
CA PRO A 198 15.12 7.10 -2.47
C PRO A 198 14.77 7.28 -3.95
N MET A 199 13.51 7.58 -4.19
CA MET A 199 12.94 7.89 -5.49
C MET A 199 12.44 9.33 -5.50
N THR A 200 12.53 9.96 -6.68
CA THR A 200 12.04 11.32 -6.89
C THR A 200 11.36 11.41 -8.25
N VAL A 201 10.22 12.10 -8.32
CA VAL A 201 9.54 12.42 -9.58
C VAL A 201 8.99 13.83 -9.55
N THR A 202 9.04 14.51 -10.69
CA THR A 202 8.36 15.79 -10.89
C THR A 202 7.09 15.57 -11.70
N VAL A 203 5.99 16.12 -11.21
CA VAL A 203 4.69 16.18 -11.89
C VAL A 203 4.49 17.61 -12.39
N ASP A 204 4.55 17.80 -13.70
CA ASP A 204 4.37 19.09 -14.37
C ASP A 204 2.94 19.28 -14.87
N GLY A 205 2.64 20.48 -15.38
CA GLY A 205 1.33 20.79 -15.98
C GLY A 205 0.25 21.03 -14.95
N LEU A 206 0.64 21.38 -13.73
CA LEU A 206 -0.25 21.76 -12.65
C LEU A 206 -0.56 23.26 -12.74
N THR A 207 -1.75 23.66 -12.29
CA THR A 207 -2.13 25.08 -12.27
C THR A 207 -1.58 25.77 -11.02
N PRO A 208 -0.76 26.83 -11.16
CA PRO A 208 -0.28 27.63 -10.01
C PRO A 208 -1.43 28.16 -9.16
N GLY A 209 -1.26 28.14 -7.84
CA GLY A 209 -2.24 28.60 -6.85
C GLY A 209 -3.40 27.64 -6.58
N GLU A 210 -3.52 26.52 -7.32
CA GLU A 210 -4.56 25.53 -7.06
C GLU A 210 -4.10 24.43 -6.09
N PRO A 211 -5.00 23.94 -5.21
CA PRO A 211 -4.73 22.79 -4.35
C PRO A 211 -4.85 21.47 -5.11
N TYR A 212 -3.84 20.61 -4.97
CA TYR A 212 -3.82 19.24 -5.52
C TYR A 212 -3.62 18.21 -4.42
N VAL A 213 -4.24 17.03 -4.58
CA VAL A 213 -3.95 15.83 -3.78
C VAL A 213 -3.26 14.82 -4.69
N PHE A 214 -2.14 14.27 -4.24
CA PHE A 214 -1.39 13.29 -4.98
C PHE A 214 -1.76 11.88 -4.53
N TRP A 215 -2.17 11.03 -5.46
CA TRP A 215 -2.48 9.63 -5.23
C TRP A 215 -1.30 8.78 -5.71
N PHE A 216 -0.94 7.80 -4.90
CA PHE A 216 0.18 6.91 -5.16
C PHE A 216 -0.33 5.48 -5.30
N GLU A 217 0.02 4.87 -6.42
CA GLU A 217 -0.29 3.47 -6.70
C GLU A 217 0.96 2.72 -7.14
N GLU A 218 1.07 1.48 -6.70
CA GLU A 218 2.05 0.54 -7.22
C GLU A 218 1.48 -0.21 -8.41
N GLN A 219 2.31 -0.45 -9.40
CA GLN A 219 2.06 -1.41 -10.46
C GLN A 219 2.58 -2.76 -9.99
N VAL A 220 1.68 -3.66 -9.62
CA VAL A 220 2.02 -4.97 -9.07
C VAL A 220 1.65 -6.05 -10.08
N THR A 221 2.65 -6.81 -10.52
CA THR A 221 2.49 -7.94 -11.43
C THR A 221 2.28 -9.22 -10.63
N SER A 222 1.15 -9.88 -10.84
CA SER A 222 0.85 -11.16 -10.21
C SER A 222 1.77 -12.25 -10.73
N ALA A 223 2.48 -12.95 -9.83
CA ALA A 223 3.35 -14.06 -10.19
C ALA A 223 2.60 -15.26 -10.80
N SER A 224 1.33 -15.47 -10.44
CA SER A 224 0.53 -16.58 -10.93
C SER A 224 -0.18 -16.31 -12.25
N THR A 225 -0.54 -15.05 -12.53
CA THR A 225 -1.33 -14.69 -13.73
C THR A 225 -0.57 -13.82 -14.73
N GLY A 226 0.55 -13.22 -14.34
CA GLY A 226 1.30 -12.24 -15.16
C GLY A 226 0.57 -10.91 -15.36
N VAL A 227 -0.61 -10.72 -14.76
CA VAL A 227 -1.40 -9.49 -14.92
C VAL A 227 -0.88 -8.42 -13.97
N THR A 228 -0.62 -7.23 -14.51
CA THR A 228 -0.28 -6.04 -13.73
C THR A 228 -1.56 -5.34 -13.28
N ARG A 229 -1.64 -5.05 -11.98
CA ARG A 229 -2.73 -4.28 -11.36
C ARG A 229 -2.17 -3.08 -10.62
N LEU A 230 -3.01 -2.07 -10.46
CA LEU A 230 -2.69 -0.89 -9.69
C LEU A 230 -3.20 -1.09 -8.26
N VAL A 231 -2.31 -0.90 -7.29
CA VAL A 231 -2.64 -1.01 -5.86
C VAL A 231 -2.40 0.34 -5.24
N GLN A 232 -3.45 0.95 -4.70
CA GLN A 232 -3.31 2.23 -3.99
C GLN A 232 -2.50 2.02 -2.71
N VAL A 233 -1.40 2.75 -2.60
CA VAL A 233 -0.48 2.68 -1.47
C VAL A 233 -0.33 4.02 -0.78
N GLY A 234 -0.79 5.14 -1.34
CA GLY A 234 -0.54 6.43 -0.70
C GLY A 234 -1.47 7.53 -1.16
N THR A 235 -1.60 8.53 -0.30
CA THR A 235 -2.16 9.83 -0.66
C THR A 235 -1.56 10.91 0.23
N THR A 236 -1.51 12.12 -0.30
CA THR A 236 -1.01 13.31 0.42
C THR A 236 -2.17 14.10 1.01
N GLY A 237 -1.86 15.07 1.87
CA GLY A 237 -2.76 16.21 2.07
C GLY A 237 -2.88 17.06 0.79
N ALA A 238 -3.80 18.02 0.81
CA ALA A 238 -3.87 19.02 -0.26
C ALA A 238 -2.62 19.92 -0.22
N VAL A 239 -1.96 20.09 -1.36
CA VAL A 239 -0.77 20.93 -1.54
C VAL A 239 -1.09 22.01 -2.55
N VAL A 240 -0.84 23.28 -2.20
CA VAL A 240 -1.00 24.42 -3.11
C VAL A 240 0.24 24.52 -4.00
N ILE A 241 0.02 24.58 -5.31
CA ILE A 241 1.10 24.65 -6.31
C ILE A 241 1.61 26.09 -6.44
N GLY A 242 2.93 26.25 -6.61
CA GLY A 242 3.60 27.53 -6.76
C GLY A 242 3.56 28.10 -8.18
#